data_AF-A0A2E4W3R7-F1
#
_entry.id   AF-A0A2E4W3R7-F1
#
_cell.length_a   1.000
_cell.length_b   1.000
_cell.length_c   1.000
_cell.angle_alpha   90.00
_cell.angle_beta   90.00
_cell.angle_gamma   90.00
#
_symmetry.space_group_name_H-M   'P 1'
#
loop_
_entity.id
_entity.type
_entity.pdbx_description
1 polymer ?
#
loop_
_entity_poly.entity_id
_entity_poly.type
_entity_poly.pdbx_seq_one_letter_code
_entity_poly.pdbx_strand_id
1 'polypeptide(L)'
;MAGAGFRVFVDGDVLTAAQMNTYVMEQTIMVFATETTRDAAITSPTDGMFAYTTTTPADTLAYYNGSSWVAVDLAGDITGITTAANSSLAGGATSGAPSLSADVNNTTSATATSSDYVLIEDVDDSNATKKALISDITALVPQGDLTGLTAGNLVDITSATGPVPTIDVDLSEASTSTSDADGDFFLVTDAASAQYKLTKANIALSGFNNDGGFAAGTVTAVSGTSPMASTGGTTPAISVDTQDAQFILSTQVFVG
;
A
#
# COMPACT_ATOMS: atom_id res chain seq x y z
N MET A 1 -30.41 -62.08 -17.95
CA MET A 1 -31.85 -61.97 -17.62
C MET A 1 -31.91 -61.14 -16.35
N ALA A 2 -32.61 -60.01 -16.35
CA ALA A 2 -32.81 -59.23 -15.12
C ALA A 2 -33.46 -60.12 -14.06
N GLY A 3 -33.08 -59.97 -12.78
CA GLY A 3 -33.71 -60.69 -11.67
C GLY A 3 -35.24 -60.61 -11.73
N ALA A 4 -35.95 -61.63 -11.23
CA ALA A 4 -37.42 -61.70 -11.36
C ALA A 4 -38.17 -60.57 -10.63
N GLY A 5 -37.46 -59.75 -9.85
CA GLY A 5 -37.99 -58.56 -9.20
C GLY A 5 -38.85 -58.92 -7.99
N PHE A 6 -40.07 -58.38 -7.96
CA PHE A 6 -40.98 -58.49 -6.83
C PHE A 6 -42.20 -59.35 -7.17
N ARG A 7 -42.74 -60.07 -6.17
CA ARG A 7 -43.98 -60.83 -6.29
C ARG A 7 -44.92 -60.56 -5.12
N VAL A 8 -46.20 -60.38 -5.44
CA VAL A 8 -47.30 -60.36 -4.47
C VAL A 8 -47.86 -61.78 -4.37
N PHE A 9 -47.95 -62.30 -3.15
CA PHE A 9 -48.68 -63.53 -2.86
C PHE A 9 -50.14 -63.19 -2.54
N VAL A 10 -51.07 -64.00 -3.03
CA VAL A 10 -52.46 -63.97 -2.59
C VAL A 10 -52.76 -65.15 -1.68
N ASP A 11 -53.82 -65.05 -0.89
CA ASP A 11 -54.24 -66.11 0.01
C ASP A 11 -54.46 -67.43 -0.75
N GLY A 12 -53.81 -68.48 -0.27
CA GLY A 12 -53.85 -69.82 -0.89
C GLY A 12 -52.76 -70.08 -1.94
N ASP A 13 -51.90 -69.11 -2.26
CA ASP A 13 -50.75 -69.35 -3.13
C ASP A 13 -49.76 -70.34 -2.52
N VAL A 14 -49.33 -71.31 -3.34
CA VAL A 14 -48.22 -72.20 -2.99
C VAL A 14 -46.91 -71.58 -3.46
N LEU A 15 -45.96 -71.39 -2.54
CA LEU A 15 -44.60 -71.00 -2.86
C LEU A 15 -43.85 -72.20 -3.48
N THR A 16 -43.71 -72.21 -4.79
CA THR A 16 -42.96 -73.29 -5.46
C THR A 16 -41.45 -73.10 -5.27
N ALA A 17 -40.68 -74.18 -5.40
CA ALA A 17 -39.21 -74.12 -5.31
C ALA A 17 -38.60 -73.15 -6.33
N ALA A 18 -39.14 -73.10 -7.55
CA ALA A 18 -38.72 -72.13 -8.57
C ALA A 18 -38.96 -70.69 -8.11
N GLN A 19 -40.13 -70.44 -7.51
CA GLN A 19 -40.47 -69.11 -7.02
C GLN A 19 -39.66 -68.72 -5.79
N MET A 20 -39.35 -69.67 -4.90
CA MET A 20 -38.45 -69.45 -3.76
C MET A 20 -37.03 -69.10 -4.24
N ASN A 21 -36.50 -69.81 -5.23
CA ASN A 21 -35.16 -69.52 -5.72
C ASN A 21 -35.11 -68.14 -6.39
N THR A 22 -36.01 -67.86 -7.33
CA THR A 22 -35.89 -66.67 -8.18
C THR A 22 -36.38 -65.38 -7.50
N TYR A 23 -37.42 -65.44 -6.66
CA TYR A 23 -37.97 -64.24 -6.00
C TYR A 23 -37.43 -64.03 -4.57
N VAL A 24 -36.73 -65.01 -3.99
CA VAL A 24 -36.19 -64.90 -2.62
C VAL A 24 -34.69 -65.14 -2.62
N MET A 25 -34.22 -66.37 -2.88
CA MET A 25 -32.80 -66.71 -2.71
C MET A 25 -31.90 -65.86 -3.62
N GLU A 26 -32.29 -65.66 -4.88
CA GLU A 26 -31.55 -64.86 -5.85
C GLU A 26 -31.66 -63.34 -5.64
N GLN A 27 -32.58 -62.88 -4.77
CA GLN A 27 -32.83 -61.47 -4.47
C GLN A 27 -32.26 -61.05 -3.09
N THR A 28 -31.55 -61.95 -2.40
CA THR A 28 -30.88 -61.65 -1.12
C THR A 28 -29.39 -61.35 -1.32
N ILE A 29 -28.80 -60.61 -0.38
CA ILE A 29 -27.34 -60.44 -0.31
C ILE A 29 -26.76 -61.67 0.40
N MET A 30 -26.15 -62.57 -0.36
CA MET A 30 -25.51 -63.77 0.18
C MET A 30 -24.08 -63.46 0.64
N VAL A 31 -23.67 -64.03 1.77
CA VAL A 31 -22.34 -63.79 2.37
C VAL A 31 -21.42 -64.99 2.12
N PHE A 32 -20.23 -64.73 1.60
CA PHE A 32 -19.21 -65.73 1.30
C PHE A 32 -17.86 -65.35 1.91
N ALA A 33 -17.03 -66.33 2.24
CA ALA A 33 -15.70 -66.07 2.80
C ALA A 33 -14.78 -65.42 1.76
N THR A 34 -14.83 -65.90 0.51
CA THR A 34 -14.02 -65.42 -0.62
C THR A 34 -14.81 -65.41 -1.92
N GLU A 35 -14.31 -64.67 -2.91
CA GLU A 35 -14.83 -64.70 -4.27
C GLU A 35 -14.84 -66.11 -4.86
N THR A 36 -13.80 -66.91 -4.60
CA THR A 36 -13.76 -68.31 -5.02
C THR A 36 -14.90 -69.13 -4.43
N THR A 37 -15.22 -68.92 -3.15
CA THR A 37 -16.35 -69.63 -2.52
C THR A 37 -17.70 -69.16 -3.06
N ARG A 38 -17.84 -67.87 -3.39
CA ARG A 38 -19.02 -67.32 -4.08
C ARG A 38 -19.18 -67.95 -5.45
N ASP A 39 -18.14 -67.92 -6.28
CA ASP A 39 -18.18 -68.36 -7.67
C ASP A 39 -18.37 -69.89 -7.78
N ALA A 40 -17.88 -70.65 -6.79
CA ALA A 40 -18.16 -72.09 -6.68
C ALA A 40 -19.61 -72.39 -6.27
N ALA A 41 -20.21 -71.55 -5.41
CA ALA A 41 -21.59 -71.73 -4.96
C ALA A 41 -22.62 -71.21 -5.97
N ILE A 42 -22.28 -70.17 -6.73
CA ILE A 42 -23.15 -69.51 -7.71
C ILE A 42 -22.57 -69.71 -9.11
N THR A 43 -22.86 -70.86 -9.71
CA THR A 43 -22.33 -71.22 -11.04
C THR A 43 -23.10 -70.59 -12.20
N SER A 44 -24.23 -69.93 -11.94
CA SER A 44 -25.07 -69.29 -12.96
C SER A 44 -25.76 -68.05 -12.40
N PRO A 45 -25.00 -66.98 -12.07
CA PRO A 45 -25.55 -65.76 -11.50
C PRO A 45 -26.48 -65.05 -12.49
N THR A 46 -27.52 -64.41 -11.94
CA THR A 46 -28.44 -63.56 -12.71
C THR A 46 -27.98 -62.11 -12.69
N ASP A 47 -28.30 -61.35 -13.73
CA ASP A 47 -27.97 -59.92 -13.81
C ASP A 47 -28.69 -59.14 -12.71
N GLY A 48 -27.94 -58.28 -12.00
CA GLY A 48 -28.39 -57.54 -10.82
C GLY A 48 -28.33 -58.31 -9.49
N MET A 49 -27.87 -59.57 -9.47
CA MET A 49 -27.70 -60.33 -8.22
C MET A 49 -26.60 -59.72 -7.36
N PHE A 50 -26.82 -59.62 -6.04
CA PHE A 50 -25.83 -59.12 -5.08
C PHE A 50 -25.18 -60.24 -4.26
N ALA A 51 -23.90 -60.05 -3.92
CA ALA A 51 -23.17 -60.90 -2.99
C ALA A 51 -22.21 -60.05 -2.15
N TYR A 52 -21.91 -60.51 -0.94
CA TYR A 52 -20.96 -59.90 -0.03
C TYR A 52 -19.84 -60.88 0.28
N THR A 53 -18.58 -60.47 0.13
CA THR A 53 -17.42 -61.27 0.50
C THR A 53 -16.72 -60.68 1.71
N THR A 54 -16.32 -61.51 2.67
CA THR A 54 -15.65 -61.07 3.91
C THR A 54 -14.13 -61.29 3.85
N THR A 55 -13.50 -60.93 2.74
CA THR A 55 -12.10 -61.28 2.46
C THR A 55 -11.14 -60.22 3.01
N THR A 56 -10.11 -60.62 3.73
CA THR A 56 -9.00 -59.71 4.07
C THR A 56 -8.19 -59.38 2.79
N PRO A 57 -7.92 -58.11 2.45
CA PRO A 57 -7.97 -56.94 3.34
C PRO A 57 -9.27 -56.12 3.34
N ALA A 58 -10.25 -56.41 2.48
CA ALA A 58 -11.47 -55.61 2.40
C ALA A 58 -12.72 -56.44 2.09
N ASP A 59 -13.73 -56.28 2.93
CA ASP A 59 -15.05 -56.81 2.65
C ASP A 59 -15.67 -56.07 1.47
N THR A 60 -16.30 -56.80 0.55
CA THR A 60 -16.78 -56.23 -0.72
C THR A 60 -18.25 -56.61 -0.94
N LEU A 61 -19.11 -55.59 -1.11
CA LEU A 61 -20.41 -55.79 -1.75
C LEU A 61 -20.18 -55.79 -3.26
N ALA A 62 -20.71 -56.77 -3.98
CA ALA A 62 -20.63 -56.84 -5.43
C ALA A 62 -22.00 -57.14 -6.04
N TYR A 63 -22.23 -56.65 -7.25
CA TYR A 63 -23.37 -57.06 -8.08
C TYR A 63 -22.89 -57.73 -9.36
N TYR A 64 -23.64 -58.70 -9.88
CA TYR A 64 -23.35 -59.32 -11.16
C TYR A 64 -23.95 -58.47 -12.29
N ASN A 65 -23.15 -58.06 -13.27
CA ASN A 65 -23.58 -57.18 -14.38
C ASN A 65 -24.01 -57.94 -15.65
N GLY A 66 -24.31 -59.24 -15.52
CA GLY A 66 -24.60 -60.13 -16.63
C GLY A 66 -23.36 -60.84 -17.21
N SER A 67 -22.14 -60.37 -16.92
CA SER A 67 -20.89 -61.00 -17.38
C SER A 67 -19.87 -61.26 -16.27
N SER A 68 -19.83 -60.41 -15.24
CA SER A 68 -18.88 -60.51 -14.13
C SER A 68 -19.48 -59.93 -12.85
N TRP A 69 -18.92 -60.33 -11.72
CA TRP A 69 -19.14 -59.64 -10.45
C TRP A 69 -18.38 -58.30 -10.45
N VAL A 70 -19.07 -57.21 -10.13
CA VAL A 70 -18.54 -55.85 -10.05
C VAL A 70 -18.65 -55.38 -8.61
N ALA A 71 -17.52 -55.01 -8.01
CA ALA A 71 -17.49 -54.44 -6.66
C ALA A 71 -18.24 -53.09 -6.62
N VAL A 72 -19.04 -52.90 -5.57
CA VAL A 72 -19.68 -51.65 -5.21
C VAL A 72 -18.78 -50.96 -4.20
N ASP A 73 -18.31 -49.76 -4.54
CA ASP A 73 -17.74 -48.89 -3.54
C ASP A 73 -18.88 -48.30 -2.70
N LEU A 74 -18.91 -48.67 -1.42
CA LEU A 74 -19.87 -48.14 -0.44
C LEU A 74 -19.37 -46.84 0.19
N ALA A 75 -18.11 -46.45 -0.05
CA ALA A 75 -17.64 -45.12 0.27
C ALA A 75 -18.23 -44.14 -0.75
N GLY A 76 -18.64 -42.95 -0.30
CA GLY A 76 -18.95 -41.87 -1.23
C GLY A 76 -17.71 -41.49 -2.06
N ASP A 77 -17.92 -40.84 -3.20
CA ASP A 77 -16.84 -40.42 -4.13
C ASP A 77 -15.66 -39.73 -3.42
N ILE A 78 -15.94 -38.94 -2.38
CA ILE A 78 -14.92 -38.34 -1.51
C ILE A 78 -14.78 -39.17 -0.23
N THR A 79 -13.64 -39.85 -0.10
CA THR A 79 -13.27 -40.65 1.08
C THR A 79 -12.54 -39.85 2.16
N GLY A 80 -12.13 -38.62 1.86
CA GLY A 80 -11.57 -37.69 2.84
C GLY A 80 -11.07 -36.38 2.24
N ILE A 81 -10.91 -35.38 3.10
CA ILE A 81 -10.29 -34.09 2.76
C ILE A 81 -9.13 -33.87 3.70
N THR A 82 -7.92 -33.75 3.16
CA THR A 82 -6.69 -33.51 3.91
C THR A 82 -6.05 -32.21 3.42
N THR A 83 -5.81 -31.25 4.31
CA THR A 83 -5.08 -30.02 3.98
C THR A 83 -3.61 -30.18 4.38
N ALA A 84 -2.70 -29.59 3.59
CA ALA A 84 -1.29 -29.61 3.95
C ALA A 84 -1.01 -28.60 5.07
N ALA A 85 0.05 -28.84 5.84
CA ALA A 85 0.49 -27.94 6.91
C ALA A 85 1.00 -26.57 6.41
N ASN A 86 0.89 -26.26 5.11
CA ASN A 86 1.32 -25.01 4.48
C ASN A 86 0.37 -24.56 3.35
N SER A 87 -0.89 -25.03 3.32
CA SER A 87 -1.82 -24.78 2.21
C SER A 87 -2.78 -23.60 2.43
N SER A 88 -2.56 -22.75 3.43
CA SER A 88 -3.50 -21.69 3.85
C SER A 88 -4.92 -22.18 4.20
N LEU A 89 -5.10 -23.50 4.35
CA LEU A 89 -6.36 -24.17 4.67
C LEU A 89 -6.13 -25.08 5.87
N ALA A 90 -7.10 -25.10 6.79
CA ALA A 90 -7.10 -25.98 7.96
C ALA A 90 -8.40 -26.79 8.04
N GLY A 91 -8.34 -27.89 8.79
CA GLY A 91 -9.46 -28.79 9.03
C GLY A 91 -9.40 -30.05 8.16
N GLY A 92 -10.56 -30.45 7.64
CA GLY A 92 -10.73 -31.73 6.93
C GLY A 92 -11.10 -32.90 7.84
N ALA A 93 -11.53 -34.00 7.22
CA ALA A 93 -11.90 -35.24 7.90
C ALA A 93 -11.89 -36.41 6.89
N THR A 94 -11.77 -37.63 7.39
CA THR A 94 -11.91 -38.89 6.61
C THR A 94 -13.32 -39.49 6.71
N SER A 95 -14.24 -38.84 7.44
CA SER A 95 -15.65 -39.23 7.55
C SER A 95 -16.46 -38.07 8.15
N GLY A 96 -17.79 -38.12 8.01
CA GLY A 96 -18.69 -37.12 8.57
C GLY A 96 -18.72 -35.81 7.77
N ALA A 97 -19.00 -34.70 8.45
CA ALA A 97 -19.08 -33.36 7.85
C ALA A 97 -17.77 -32.59 8.11
N PRO A 98 -16.81 -32.56 7.17
CA PRO A 98 -15.56 -31.83 7.36
C PRO A 98 -15.83 -30.32 7.45
N SER A 99 -15.19 -29.65 8.40
CA SER A 99 -15.08 -28.19 8.42
C SER A 99 -13.77 -27.79 7.76
N LEU A 100 -13.82 -26.86 6.82
CA LEU A 100 -12.64 -26.23 6.22
C LEU A 100 -12.66 -24.74 6.53
N SER A 101 -11.53 -24.21 6.97
CA SER A 101 -11.33 -22.79 7.18
C SER A 101 -10.09 -22.31 6.43
N ALA A 102 -10.14 -21.06 5.96
CA ALA A 102 -8.92 -20.37 5.61
C ALA A 102 -8.09 -20.14 6.88
N ASP A 103 -6.86 -20.64 6.89
CA ASP A 103 -5.89 -20.43 7.96
C ASP A 103 -4.55 -20.02 7.34
N VAL A 104 -4.42 -18.72 7.10
CA VAL A 104 -3.24 -18.13 6.46
C VAL A 104 -2.01 -18.23 7.37
N ASN A 105 -2.21 -18.37 8.69
CA ASN A 105 -1.11 -18.53 9.66
C ASN A 105 -0.47 -19.92 9.58
N ASN A 106 -1.15 -20.89 8.98
CA ASN A 106 -0.58 -22.21 8.68
C ASN A 106 0.40 -22.14 7.50
N THR A 107 0.55 -21.01 6.80
CA THR A 107 1.45 -20.88 5.64
C THR A 107 2.76 -20.19 6.02
N THR A 108 3.84 -20.50 5.29
CA THR A 108 5.14 -19.85 5.49
C THR A 108 5.10 -18.37 5.06
N SER A 109 5.74 -17.50 5.83
CA SER A 109 5.85 -16.08 5.48
C SER A 109 6.76 -15.88 4.26
N ALA A 110 6.42 -14.90 3.41
CA ALA A 110 7.24 -14.44 2.30
C ALA A 110 7.26 -12.90 2.27
N THR A 111 8.31 -12.33 1.66
CA THR A 111 8.34 -10.90 1.33
C THR A 111 7.65 -10.71 -0.01
N ALA A 112 6.56 -9.95 -0.02
CA ALA A 112 5.84 -9.61 -1.24
C ALA A 112 6.71 -8.83 -2.24
N THR A 113 6.63 -9.21 -3.50
CA THR A 113 7.24 -8.53 -4.65
C THR A 113 6.17 -8.08 -5.64
N SER A 114 6.49 -7.13 -6.52
CA SER A 114 5.55 -6.62 -7.53
C SER A 114 5.03 -7.70 -8.50
N SER A 115 5.77 -8.79 -8.66
CA SER A 115 5.43 -9.90 -9.54
C SER A 115 4.58 -10.99 -8.86
N ASP A 116 4.38 -10.89 -7.55
CA ASP A 116 3.52 -11.83 -6.83
C ASP A 116 2.05 -11.53 -7.06
N TYR A 117 1.22 -12.53 -6.78
CA TYR A 117 -0.21 -12.46 -6.91
C TYR A 117 -0.89 -12.55 -5.54
N VAL A 118 -2.00 -11.84 -5.39
CA VAL A 118 -2.96 -12.05 -4.29
C VAL A 118 -4.33 -12.38 -4.88
N LEU A 119 -5.10 -13.22 -4.19
CA LEU A 119 -6.48 -13.49 -4.56
C LEU A 119 -7.35 -12.30 -4.19
N ILE A 120 -8.25 -11.91 -5.08
CA ILE A 120 -9.24 -10.85 -4.90
C ILE A 120 -10.62 -11.33 -5.35
N GLU A 121 -11.65 -10.70 -4.82
CA GLU A 121 -13.01 -10.78 -5.36
C GLU A 121 -13.14 -9.71 -6.45
N ASP A 122 -13.32 -10.15 -7.69
CA ASP A 122 -13.48 -9.26 -8.84
C ASP A 122 -14.94 -8.87 -8.99
N VAL A 123 -15.30 -7.74 -8.37
CA VAL A 123 -16.69 -7.30 -8.23
C VAL A 123 -17.34 -6.89 -9.55
N ASP A 124 -16.55 -6.50 -10.55
CA ASP A 124 -17.05 -6.15 -11.88
C ASP A 124 -17.24 -7.39 -12.79
N ASP A 125 -16.66 -8.54 -12.43
CA ASP A 125 -16.87 -9.84 -13.08
C ASP A 125 -17.65 -10.80 -12.16
N SER A 126 -18.83 -10.35 -11.71
CA SER A 126 -19.77 -11.14 -10.92
C SER A 126 -19.18 -11.73 -9.64
N ASN A 127 -18.31 -10.98 -8.96
CA ASN A 127 -17.65 -11.40 -7.72
C ASN A 127 -16.78 -12.66 -7.91
N ALA A 128 -16.28 -12.90 -9.12
CA ALA A 128 -15.40 -14.04 -9.38
C ALA A 128 -14.10 -13.90 -8.59
N THR A 129 -13.61 -14.99 -7.97
CA THR A 129 -12.28 -14.98 -7.36
C THR A 129 -11.23 -14.98 -8.47
N LYS A 130 -10.40 -13.94 -8.51
CA LYS A 130 -9.27 -13.80 -9.45
C LYS A 130 -7.99 -13.57 -8.70
N LYS A 131 -6.88 -13.56 -9.44
CA LYS A 131 -5.58 -13.13 -8.93
C LYS A 131 -5.25 -11.75 -9.48
N ALA A 132 -4.77 -10.85 -8.63
CA ALA A 132 -4.25 -9.54 -9.01
C ALA A 132 -2.75 -9.48 -8.72
N LEU A 133 -1.98 -8.83 -9.59
CA LEU A 133 -0.58 -8.56 -9.30
C LEU A 133 -0.49 -7.58 -8.13
N ILE A 134 0.50 -7.78 -7.26
CA ILE A 134 0.78 -6.81 -6.20
C ILE A 134 1.11 -5.44 -6.80
N SER A 135 1.77 -5.36 -7.97
CA SER A 135 2.01 -4.10 -8.67
C SER A 135 0.72 -3.31 -8.94
N ASP A 136 -0.33 -4.00 -9.37
CA ASP A 136 -1.59 -3.36 -9.76
C ASP A 136 -2.29 -2.79 -8.51
N ILE A 137 -2.25 -3.53 -7.39
CA ILE A 137 -2.80 -3.08 -6.11
C ILE A 137 -2.01 -1.88 -5.57
N THR A 138 -0.67 -1.94 -5.60
CA THR A 138 0.15 -0.81 -5.15
C THR A 138 -0.04 0.45 -5.99
N ALA A 139 -0.38 0.30 -7.28
CA ALA A 139 -0.70 1.42 -8.16
C ALA A 139 -2.06 2.08 -7.83
N LEU A 140 -2.97 1.37 -7.17
CA LEU A 140 -4.24 1.94 -6.69
C LEU A 140 -4.07 2.83 -5.46
N VAL A 141 -3.01 2.60 -4.68
CA VAL A 141 -2.68 3.46 -3.54
C VAL A 141 -2.08 4.75 -4.11
N PRO A 142 -2.56 5.95 -3.73
CA PRO A 142 -1.88 7.19 -4.07
C PRO A 142 -0.42 7.09 -3.60
N GLN A 143 0.49 6.85 -4.54
CA GLN A 143 1.92 6.97 -4.30
C GLN A 143 2.11 8.46 -4.06
N GLY A 144 2.41 8.85 -2.81
CA GLY A 144 2.26 10.23 -2.32
C GLY A 144 2.54 11.28 -3.41
N ASP A 145 1.63 12.25 -3.55
CA ASP A 145 1.46 13.14 -4.71
C ASP A 145 2.73 13.84 -5.25
N LEU A 146 3.83 13.79 -4.51
CA LEU A 146 5.11 14.40 -4.80
C LEU A 146 6.15 13.29 -5.05
N THR A 147 6.17 12.73 -6.26
CA THR A 147 7.11 11.66 -6.67
C THR A 147 8.54 12.14 -6.90
N GLY A 148 8.75 13.46 -6.91
CA GLY A 148 10.07 14.08 -6.91
C GLY A 148 9.96 15.60 -7.02
N LEU A 149 10.62 16.31 -6.11
CA LEU A 149 10.77 17.76 -6.17
C LEU A 149 12.21 18.10 -6.49
N THR A 150 12.39 19.04 -7.41
CA THR A 150 13.70 19.61 -7.72
C THR A 150 13.76 21.02 -7.16
N ALA A 151 14.74 21.27 -6.30
CA ALA A 151 15.09 22.60 -5.84
C ALA A 151 15.45 23.50 -7.03
N GLY A 152 14.88 24.70 -7.07
CA GLY A 152 15.39 25.80 -7.89
C GLY A 152 16.48 26.55 -7.15
N ASN A 153 17.16 27.50 -7.80
CA ASN A 153 18.08 28.40 -7.10
C ASN A 153 17.40 29.09 -5.92
N LEU A 154 18.11 29.17 -4.79
CA LEU A 154 17.66 29.81 -3.55
C LEU A 154 16.53 29.08 -2.81
N VAL A 155 16.19 27.86 -3.23
CA VAL A 155 15.15 27.04 -2.59
C VAL A 155 15.77 25.71 -2.21
N ASP A 156 15.76 25.39 -0.93
CA ASP A 156 16.25 24.11 -0.42
C ASP A 156 15.10 23.13 -0.19
N ILE A 157 15.39 21.86 -0.47
CA ILE A 157 14.47 20.75 -0.23
C ILE A 157 15.23 19.63 0.47
N THR A 158 15.05 19.53 1.79
CA THR A 158 15.77 18.56 2.65
C THR A 158 15.13 17.17 2.68
N SER A 159 13.93 17.01 2.08
CA SER A 159 13.26 15.70 1.91
C SER A 159 12.50 15.66 0.57
N ALA A 160 13.23 15.66 -0.54
CA ALA A 160 12.68 15.68 -1.91
C ALA A 160 11.84 14.44 -2.29
N THR A 161 11.76 13.45 -1.39
CA THR A 161 10.93 12.25 -1.48
C THR A 161 10.20 12.03 -0.15
N GLY A 162 8.92 11.69 -0.19
CA GLY A 162 8.11 11.41 1.00
C GLY A 162 6.88 12.32 1.11
N PRO A 163 5.94 12.04 2.03
CA PRO A 163 4.64 12.73 2.06
C PRO A 163 4.71 14.18 2.54
N VAL A 164 5.80 14.61 3.17
CA VAL A 164 5.94 15.96 3.74
C VAL A 164 7.36 16.49 3.46
N PRO A 165 7.64 17.04 2.27
CA PRO A 165 8.89 17.75 2.04
C PRO A 165 8.92 19.04 2.88
N THR A 166 10.09 19.37 3.42
CA THR A 166 10.37 20.71 3.92
C THR A 166 10.96 21.53 2.78
N ILE A 167 10.38 22.71 2.53
CA ILE A 167 10.82 23.65 1.50
C ILE A 167 11.17 24.94 2.20
N ASP A 168 12.44 25.32 2.13
CA ASP A 168 12.97 26.53 2.74
C ASP A 168 13.55 27.45 1.66
N VAL A 169 13.60 28.75 1.95
CA VAL A 169 14.37 29.70 1.14
C VAL A 169 15.79 29.74 1.70
N ASP A 170 16.77 29.29 0.92
CA ASP A 170 18.18 29.45 1.26
C ASP A 170 18.81 30.58 0.45
N LEU A 171 19.09 31.70 1.12
CA LEU A 171 19.75 32.84 0.51
C LEU A 171 21.28 32.75 0.56
N SER A 172 21.85 31.70 1.18
CA SER A 172 23.30 31.53 1.30
C SER A 172 23.99 31.32 -0.05
N GLU A 173 23.25 30.81 -1.03
CA GLU A 173 23.70 30.59 -2.41
C GLU A 173 23.57 31.83 -3.31
N ALA A 174 22.95 32.92 -2.83
CA ALA A 174 22.78 34.12 -3.61
C ALA A 174 24.12 34.78 -3.92
N SER A 175 24.39 35.08 -5.19
CA SER A 175 25.60 35.78 -5.59
C SER A 175 25.55 37.24 -5.14
N THR A 176 26.70 37.76 -4.69
CA THR A 176 26.85 39.21 -4.45
C THR A 176 26.96 39.93 -5.78
N SER A 177 26.15 40.98 -5.98
CA SER A 177 26.32 41.90 -7.10
C SER A 177 27.08 43.16 -6.66
N THR A 178 27.87 43.73 -7.58
CA THR A 178 28.50 45.06 -7.46
C THR A 178 27.87 46.11 -8.39
N SER A 179 26.81 45.74 -9.13
CA SER A 179 26.12 46.62 -10.07
C SER A 179 24.90 47.24 -9.39
N ASP A 180 24.82 48.57 -9.36
CA ASP A 180 23.65 49.30 -8.84
C ASP A 180 22.38 49.05 -9.66
N ALA A 181 22.53 48.55 -10.90
CA ALA A 181 21.41 48.23 -11.77
C ALA A 181 20.76 46.87 -11.44
N ASP A 182 21.41 46.01 -10.66
CA ASP A 182 20.88 44.67 -10.37
C ASP A 182 19.89 44.69 -9.20
N GLY A 183 19.94 45.74 -8.36
CA GLY A 183 19.06 45.95 -7.21
C GLY A 183 17.77 46.68 -7.57
N ASP A 184 16.92 46.08 -8.41
CA ASP A 184 15.67 46.71 -8.85
C ASP A 184 14.63 46.81 -7.72
N PHE A 185 14.48 45.74 -6.94
CA PHE A 185 13.44 45.61 -5.93
C PHE A 185 13.93 44.97 -4.64
N PHE A 186 13.35 45.42 -3.53
CA PHE A 186 13.46 44.79 -2.23
C PHE A 186 12.13 44.09 -1.92
N LEU A 187 12.19 42.81 -1.52
CA LEU A 187 11.02 42.10 -1.00
C LEU A 187 10.76 42.57 0.44
N VAL A 188 9.53 42.97 0.70
CA VAL A 188 9.10 43.42 2.03
C VAL A 188 7.77 42.78 2.39
N THR A 189 7.53 42.67 3.68
CA THR A 189 6.24 42.28 4.25
C THR A 189 5.69 43.45 5.06
N ASP A 190 4.43 43.81 4.84
CA ASP A 190 3.80 44.88 5.59
C ASP A 190 3.23 44.39 6.93
N ALA A 191 2.69 45.32 7.74
CA ALA A 191 2.07 45.00 9.03
C ALA A 191 0.81 44.11 8.91
N ALA A 192 0.25 43.96 7.70
CA ALA A 192 -0.88 43.09 7.40
C ALA A 192 -0.44 41.73 6.81
N SER A 193 0.87 41.44 6.79
CA SER A 193 1.47 40.23 6.20
C SER A 193 1.35 40.12 4.66
N ALA A 194 1.03 41.21 3.98
CA ALA A 194 1.09 41.25 2.52
C ALA A 194 2.53 41.42 2.04
N GLN A 195 2.89 40.73 0.96
CA GLN A 195 4.23 40.75 0.37
C GLN A 195 4.26 41.69 -0.82
N TYR A 196 5.24 42.59 -0.84
CA TYR A 196 5.42 43.59 -1.89
C TYR A 196 6.87 43.67 -2.36
N LYS A 197 7.02 44.26 -3.54
CA LYS A 197 8.30 44.75 -4.05
C LYS A 197 8.35 46.27 -3.86
N LEU A 198 9.42 46.79 -3.28
CA LEU A 198 9.71 48.23 -3.27
C LEU A 198 10.91 48.53 -4.14
N THR A 199 10.84 49.59 -4.93
CA THR A 199 12.00 50.11 -5.65
C THR A 199 12.95 50.83 -4.69
N LYS A 200 14.22 50.97 -5.06
CA LYS A 200 15.19 51.78 -4.29
C LYS A 200 14.70 53.20 -3.99
N ALA A 201 13.96 53.82 -4.91
CA ALA A 201 13.43 55.18 -4.73
C ALA A 201 12.24 55.25 -3.75
N ASN A 202 11.56 54.13 -3.48
CA ASN A 202 10.42 54.08 -2.57
C ASN A 202 10.81 53.73 -1.13
N ILE A 203 12.08 53.43 -0.87
CA ILE A 203 12.56 53.19 0.49
C ILE A 203 12.95 54.53 1.12
N ALA A 204 12.13 54.99 2.07
CA ALA A 204 12.41 56.22 2.80
C ALA A 204 13.54 56.02 3.82
N LEU A 205 14.59 56.84 3.75
CA LEU A 205 15.71 56.80 4.70
C LEU A 205 15.28 57.04 6.16
N SER A 206 14.20 57.79 6.37
CA SER A 206 13.64 58.07 7.70
C SER A 206 13.02 56.85 8.39
N GLY A 207 12.77 55.76 7.66
CA GLY A 207 12.21 54.52 8.22
C GLY A 207 13.26 53.59 8.86
N PHE A 208 14.55 53.88 8.69
CA PHE A 208 15.62 53.07 9.25
C PHE A 208 16.06 53.55 10.64
N ASN A 209 16.54 52.61 11.46
CA ASN A 209 17.18 52.95 12.72
C ASN A 209 18.51 53.67 12.45
N ASN A 210 18.71 54.83 13.07
CA ASN A 210 19.94 55.60 12.98
C ASN A 210 20.90 55.24 14.14
N ASP A 211 21.27 53.97 14.23
CA ASP A 211 22.14 53.45 15.29
C ASP A 211 23.55 54.07 15.28
N GLY A 212 23.99 54.58 14.13
CA GLY A 212 25.24 55.32 13.98
C GLY A 212 25.20 56.75 14.52
N GLY A 213 24.04 57.24 14.96
CA GLY A 213 23.88 58.59 15.52
C GLY A 213 24.16 59.71 14.53
N PHE A 214 24.00 59.46 13.22
CA PHE A 214 24.15 60.50 12.21
C PHE A 214 23.15 61.63 12.46
N ALA A 215 23.43 62.85 11.99
CA ALA A 215 22.41 63.90 12.01
C ALA A 215 21.18 63.40 11.24
N ALA A 216 20.02 63.30 11.90
CA ALA A 216 18.80 62.84 11.25
C ALA A 216 18.35 63.87 10.21
N GLY A 217 18.39 63.50 8.92
CA GLY A 217 18.05 64.39 7.80
C GLY A 217 19.27 65.18 7.25
N THR A 218 19.03 66.39 6.73
CA THR A 218 20.11 67.31 6.31
C THR A 218 20.86 67.80 7.54
N VAL A 219 22.20 67.94 7.46
CA VAL A 219 22.96 68.63 8.51
C VAL A 219 22.36 70.02 8.70
N THR A 220 21.67 70.25 9.81
CA THR A 220 20.93 71.50 10.07
C THR A 220 21.77 72.55 10.76
N ALA A 221 22.89 72.16 11.36
CA ALA A 221 23.83 73.06 11.99
C ALA A 221 25.25 72.51 11.92
N VAL A 222 26.13 73.25 11.26
CA VAL A 222 27.57 73.17 11.48
C VAL A 222 27.95 74.33 12.40
N SER A 223 28.60 74.04 13.52
CA SER A 223 29.07 75.06 14.44
C SER A 223 30.60 75.12 14.41
N GLY A 224 31.14 76.30 14.73
CA GLY A 224 32.58 76.53 14.87
C GLY A 224 32.84 77.32 16.14
N THR A 225 33.95 77.02 16.80
CA THR A 225 34.47 77.81 17.93
C THR A 225 35.80 78.43 17.55
N SER A 226 36.10 79.63 18.06
CA SER A 226 37.33 80.37 17.79
C SER A 226 38.58 79.46 17.92
N PRO A 227 39.54 79.53 16.97
CA PRO A 227 39.64 80.53 15.89
C PRO A 227 38.77 80.24 14.66
N MET A 228 38.00 79.16 14.59
CA MET A 228 37.15 78.83 13.45
C MET A 228 35.73 79.32 13.70
N ALA A 229 35.30 80.35 12.98
CA ALA A 229 33.92 80.81 13.00
C ALA A 229 33.09 80.05 11.96
N SER A 230 31.89 79.63 12.35
CA SER A 230 30.88 79.16 11.42
C SER A 230 29.66 80.06 11.52
N THR A 231 29.04 80.40 10.39
CA THR A 231 27.77 81.12 10.38
C THR A 231 26.59 80.27 10.86
N GLY A 232 26.78 78.97 11.14
CA GLY A 232 25.69 78.06 11.46
C GLY A 232 24.88 77.62 10.23
N GLY A 233 23.89 76.75 10.45
CA GLY A 233 22.91 76.34 9.43
C GLY A 233 23.32 75.18 8.53
N THR A 234 22.53 74.97 7.45
CA THR A 234 22.68 73.87 6.47
C THR A 234 23.71 74.15 5.38
N THR A 235 24.11 75.42 5.21
CA THR A 235 25.13 75.86 4.24
C THR A 235 26.06 76.86 4.93
N PRO A 236 26.87 76.42 5.89
CA PRO A 236 27.70 77.31 6.70
C PRO A 236 28.80 77.95 5.84
N ALA A 237 29.03 79.25 6.01
CA ALA A 237 30.34 79.82 5.68
C ALA A 237 31.28 79.52 6.86
N ILE A 238 32.45 78.97 6.56
CA ILE A 238 33.50 78.69 7.55
C ILE A 238 34.62 79.70 7.31
N SER A 239 34.97 80.46 8.35
CA SER A 239 36.05 81.44 8.33
C SER A 239 36.95 81.28 9.55
N VAL A 240 38.11 81.94 9.53
CA VAL A 240 39.00 82.06 10.69
C VAL A 240 38.81 83.46 11.27
N ASP A 241 38.50 83.56 12.56
CA ASP A 241 38.45 84.82 13.29
C ASP A 241 39.88 85.29 13.57
N THR A 242 40.23 86.45 13.04
CA THR A 242 41.57 87.03 13.15
C THR A 242 41.62 88.20 14.13
N GLN A 243 40.51 88.52 14.81
CA GLN A 243 40.43 89.70 15.66
C GLN A 243 41.23 89.57 16.97
N ASP A 244 41.42 88.35 17.48
CA ASP A 244 42.16 88.07 18.72
C ASP A 244 43.46 87.26 18.52
N ALA A 245 43.79 86.87 17.28
CA ALA A 245 44.97 86.05 16.97
C ALA A 245 45.63 86.48 15.65
N GLN A 246 46.95 86.70 15.71
CA GLN A 246 47.79 87.02 14.55
C GLN A 246 47.79 85.83 13.57
N PHE A 247 47.20 85.99 12.39
CA PHE A 247 47.27 84.96 11.35
C PHE A 247 48.67 84.96 10.72
N ILE A 248 49.55 84.10 11.25
CA ILE A 248 50.92 83.97 10.76
C ILE A 248 50.94 82.92 9.64
N LEU A 249 50.88 83.39 8.40
CA LEU A 249 51.27 82.58 7.25
C LEU A 249 52.75 82.80 7.01
N SER A 250 53.57 81.78 7.28
CA SER A 250 54.97 81.66 6.79
C SER A 250 55.69 83.00 6.62
N THR A 251 56.01 83.67 7.73
CA THR A 251 56.78 84.93 7.80
C THR A 251 56.08 86.25 7.39
N GLN A 252 54.79 86.24 7.03
CA GLN A 252 54.00 87.47 6.87
C GLN A 252 52.93 87.61 7.95
N VAL A 253 52.88 88.80 8.55
CA VAL A 253 51.87 89.20 9.53
C VAL A 253 50.84 90.04 8.80
N PHE A 254 49.63 89.50 8.66
CA PHE A 254 48.47 90.28 8.21
C PHE A 254 47.83 90.90 9.46
N VAL A 255 48.06 92.19 9.67
CA VAL A 255 47.31 93.00 10.64
C VAL A 255 46.06 93.53 9.92
N GLY A 256 44.89 93.10 10.40
CA GLY A 256 43.60 93.68 10.02
C GLY A 256 43.35 94.98 10.77
#